data_AF-X1IVL1-F1
#
_entry.id   AF-X1IVL1-F1
#
_cell.length_a   1.000
_cell.length_b   1.000
_cell.length_c   1.000
_cell.angle_alpha   90.00
_cell.angle_beta   90.00
_cell.angle_gamma   90.00
#
_symmetry.space_group_name_H-M   'P 1'
#
loop_
_entity.id
_entity.type
_entity.pdbx_description
1 polymer ?
#
loop_
_entity_poly.entity_id
_entity_poly.type
_entity_poly.pdbx_seq_one_letter_code
_entity_poly.pdbx_strand_id
1 'polypeptide(L)'
;MIRKLVTLALTLAVVAVGGLVVTGCPGPAVAPEEIRVGMDVELTGKFAGFGEGSEWGVRAAVDDINRQGGVYVEEYGEKLLIKLIVVDNESDPIKAGTLAEDLILRENVQFIVNGMDVPHMRAPIAVVLERHKVPQITGNGPYEAWMGLRTAVEEPWQYTWSCSFAIATPAKPGDFRAGMPGYTMMDSWTVALEEIELLTNKKVAALASDEPDGRGWYLAFSPVLEEMGWEVYRVE
;
A
#
# COMPACT_ATOMS: atom_id res chain seq x y z
N MET A 1 72.29 -21.93 -22.39
CA MET A 1 70.86 -21.93 -21.99
C MET A 1 70.58 -21.69 -20.51
N ILE A 2 71.55 -21.31 -19.66
CA ILE A 2 71.34 -21.15 -18.20
C ILE A 2 71.38 -19.67 -17.74
N ARG A 3 71.91 -18.74 -18.56
CA ARG A 3 72.05 -17.32 -18.18
C ARG A 3 70.84 -16.42 -18.46
N LYS A 4 69.82 -16.86 -19.22
CA LYS A 4 68.61 -16.07 -19.52
C LYS A 4 67.45 -16.29 -18.55
N LEU A 5 67.56 -17.26 -17.64
CA LEU A 5 66.52 -17.60 -16.66
C LEU A 5 66.66 -16.83 -15.33
N VAL A 6 67.84 -16.30 -15.03
CA VAL A 6 68.09 -15.60 -13.74
C VAL A 6 67.56 -14.16 -13.76
N THR A 7 67.54 -13.50 -14.93
CA THR A 7 67.08 -12.11 -15.04
C THR A 7 65.56 -11.97 -14.99
N LEU A 8 64.79 -13.03 -15.25
CA LEU A 8 63.32 -13.01 -15.17
C LEU A 8 62.80 -13.22 -13.73
N ALA A 9 63.65 -13.76 -12.83
CA ALA A 9 63.26 -14.04 -11.45
C ALA A 9 63.46 -12.85 -10.49
N LEU A 10 64.22 -11.81 -10.87
CA LEU A 10 64.44 -10.63 -10.01
C LEU A 10 63.47 -9.47 -10.26
N THR A 11 62.74 -9.44 -11.37
CA THR A 11 61.74 -8.39 -11.63
C THR A 11 60.37 -8.69 -11.03
N LEU A 12 60.18 -9.88 -10.44
CA LEU A 12 58.91 -10.30 -9.82
C LEU A 12 58.90 -10.12 -8.28
N ALA A 13 59.95 -9.56 -7.68
CA ALA A 13 60.12 -9.49 -6.22
C ALA A 13 60.00 -8.07 -5.62
N VAL A 14 59.63 -7.05 -6.40
CA VAL A 14 59.57 -5.64 -5.94
C VAL A 14 58.16 -5.00 -6.02
N VAL A 15 57.11 -5.74 -6.38
CA VAL A 15 55.72 -5.21 -6.38
C VAL A 15 54.85 -5.88 -5.31
N ALA A 16 55.42 -6.21 -4.15
CA ALA A 16 54.71 -6.88 -3.06
C ALA A 16 54.69 -6.08 -1.73
N VAL A 17 55.02 -4.78 -1.76
CA VAL A 17 54.96 -3.91 -0.57
C VAL A 17 54.46 -2.53 -0.98
N GLY A 18 53.14 -2.35 -1.03
CA GLY A 18 52.56 -1.05 -1.40
C GLY A 18 51.09 -1.12 -1.74
N GLY A 19 50.28 -1.62 -0.82
CA GLY A 19 48.84 -1.73 -1.02
C GLY A 19 48.16 -2.40 0.15
N LEU A 20 48.44 -1.94 1.37
CA LEU A 20 47.51 -2.14 2.47
C LEU A 20 46.28 -1.29 2.10
N VAL A 21 45.40 -1.86 1.29
CA VAL A 21 44.03 -1.37 1.17
C VAL A 21 43.47 -1.52 2.56
N VAL A 22 43.47 -0.41 3.30
CA VAL A 22 42.62 -0.26 4.47
C VAL A 22 41.22 -0.40 3.90
N THR A 23 40.72 -1.63 3.90
CA THR A 23 39.31 -1.92 3.84
C THR A 23 38.76 -1.26 5.10
N GLY A 24 38.44 0.03 5.00
CA GLY A 24 37.78 0.75 6.05
C GLY A 24 36.56 -0.08 6.39
N CYS A 25 36.52 -0.61 7.62
CA CYS A 25 35.26 -1.09 8.16
C CYS A 25 34.28 0.04 7.92
N PRO A 26 33.16 -0.19 7.21
CA PRO A 26 32.15 0.84 7.09
C PRO A 26 31.84 1.28 8.52
N GLY A 27 32.11 2.55 8.81
CA GLY A 27 31.75 3.13 10.11
C GLY A 27 30.25 2.92 10.32
N PRO A 28 29.79 2.92 11.59
CA PRO A 28 28.35 2.83 11.86
C PRO A 28 27.61 3.86 11.01
N ALA A 29 26.55 3.42 10.32
CA ALA A 29 25.77 4.27 9.46
C ALA A 29 25.22 5.44 10.28
N VAL A 30 25.37 6.66 9.78
CA VAL A 30 24.83 7.85 10.44
C VAL A 30 23.33 7.86 10.20
N ALA A 31 22.53 7.88 11.26
CA ALA A 31 21.10 7.92 11.10
C ALA A 31 20.61 9.24 10.50
N PRO A 32 19.52 9.20 9.73
CA PRO A 32 18.79 10.40 9.38
C PRO A 32 18.13 11.01 10.61
N GLU A 33 17.78 12.28 10.53
CA GLU A 33 17.10 13.02 11.61
C GLU A 33 15.74 12.41 11.96
N GLU A 34 15.03 11.90 10.96
CA GLU A 34 13.65 11.44 11.07
C GLU A 34 13.32 10.45 9.95
N ILE A 35 12.29 9.63 10.17
CA ILE A 35 11.63 8.82 9.14
C ILE A 35 10.53 9.68 8.53
N ARG A 36 10.68 10.06 7.27
CA ARG A 36 9.71 10.85 6.52
C ARG A 36 8.68 9.94 5.88
N VAL A 37 7.42 10.18 6.22
CA VAL A 37 6.27 9.39 5.75
C VAL A 37 5.33 10.33 5.02
N GLY A 38 5.00 9.97 3.78
CA GLY A 38 4.02 10.72 3.00
C GLY A 38 2.61 10.24 3.26
N MET A 39 1.65 11.16 3.17
CA MET A 39 0.22 10.87 3.15
C MET A 39 -0.45 11.72 2.09
N ASP A 40 -0.84 11.08 1.01
CA ASP A 40 -1.66 11.64 -0.06
C ASP A 40 -3.13 11.30 0.24
N VAL A 41 -3.97 12.31 0.44
CA VAL A 41 -5.33 12.14 0.96
C VAL A 41 -6.28 13.22 0.42
N GLU A 42 -7.55 12.87 0.30
CA GLU A 42 -8.63 13.75 -0.18
C GLU A 42 -9.10 14.67 0.96
N LEU A 43 -8.39 15.76 1.29
CA LEU A 43 -8.85 16.70 2.33
C LEU A 43 -9.95 17.64 1.82
N THR A 44 -9.97 17.88 0.52
CA THR A 44 -11.03 18.65 -0.15
C THR A 44 -11.62 17.89 -1.35
N GLY A 45 -12.70 18.43 -1.90
CA GLY A 45 -13.43 17.82 -3.02
C GLY A 45 -14.50 16.82 -2.57
N LYS A 46 -14.95 15.98 -3.51
CA LYS A 46 -16.11 15.07 -3.32
C LYS A 46 -15.88 13.97 -2.29
N PHE A 47 -14.62 13.67 -1.94
CA PHE A 47 -14.25 12.62 -0.99
C PHE A 47 -13.69 13.17 0.33
N ALA A 48 -13.81 14.48 0.58
CA ALA A 48 -13.32 15.14 1.80
C ALA A 48 -13.76 14.44 3.10
N GLY A 49 -14.99 13.91 3.12
CA GLY A 49 -15.53 13.20 4.29
C GLY A 49 -14.75 11.92 4.66
N PHE A 50 -14.05 11.30 3.72
CA PHE A 50 -13.14 10.19 4.01
C PHE A 50 -11.77 10.70 4.48
N GLY A 51 -11.25 11.75 3.83
CA GLY A 51 -9.91 12.28 4.12
C GLY A 51 -9.73 12.85 5.51
N GLU A 52 -10.73 13.56 6.06
CA GLU A 52 -10.65 14.13 7.42
C GLU A 52 -10.42 13.05 8.49
N GLY A 53 -11.19 11.95 8.42
CA GLY A 53 -11.05 10.83 9.36
C GLY A 53 -9.74 10.09 9.17
N SER A 54 -9.32 9.92 7.91
CA SER A 54 -8.04 9.33 7.53
C SER A 54 -6.86 10.09 8.12
N GLU A 55 -6.80 11.41 7.89
CA GLU A 55 -5.72 12.26 8.37
C GLU A 55 -5.65 12.23 9.89
N TRP A 56 -6.81 12.37 10.56
CA TRP A 56 -6.87 12.32 12.02
C TRP A 56 -6.30 11.01 12.56
N GLY A 57 -6.70 9.86 12.01
CA GLY A 57 -6.25 8.55 12.48
C GLY A 57 -4.75 8.32 12.26
N VAL A 58 -4.23 8.69 11.10
CA VAL A 58 -2.80 8.57 10.79
C VAL A 58 -1.97 9.50 11.67
N ARG A 59 -2.40 10.75 11.86
CA ARG A 59 -1.73 11.70 12.76
C ARG A 59 -1.70 11.20 14.19
N ALA A 60 -2.84 10.70 14.70
CA ALA A 60 -2.90 10.14 16.04
C ALA A 60 -1.93 8.96 16.23
N ALA A 61 -1.85 8.06 15.25
CA ALA A 61 -0.90 6.94 15.28
C ALA A 61 0.56 7.42 15.28
N VAL A 62 0.90 8.40 14.44
CA VAL A 62 2.25 9.00 14.39
C VAL A 62 2.60 9.68 15.71
N ASP A 63 1.69 10.46 16.28
CA ASP A 63 1.88 11.14 17.56
C ASP A 63 2.12 10.14 18.70
N ASP A 64 1.36 9.04 18.73
CA ASP A 64 1.53 7.97 19.71
C ASP A 64 2.86 7.24 19.57
N ILE A 65 3.31 6.96 18.34
CA ILE A 65 4.63 6.37 18.05
C ILE A 65 5.74 7.31 18.51
N ASN A 66 5.65 8.59 18.16
CA ASN A 66 6.65 9.59 18.53
C ASN A 66 6.72 9.80 20.04
N ARG A 67 5.58 9.78 20.75
CA ARG A 67 5.53 9.84 22.22
C ARG A 67 6.21 8.65 22.89
N GLN A 68 6.23 7.48 22.23
CA GLN A 68 6.95 6.28 22.65
C GLN A 68 8.45 6.29 22.27
N GLY A 69 8.94 7.43 21.78
CA GLY A 69 10.33 7.65 21.40
C GLY A 69 10.64 7.26 19.95
N GLY A 70 9.65 7.01 19.11
CA GLY A 70 9.84 6.68 17.69
C GLY A 70 10.05 5.19 17.40
N VAL A 71 10.46 4.91 16.16
CA VAL A 71 10.65 3.55 15.62
C VAL A 71 12.12 3.16 15.74
N TYR A 72 12.41 2.01 16.33
CA TYR A 72 13.77 1.47 16.37
C TYR A 72 14.20 0.99 14.98
N VAL A 73 15.34 1.51 14.50
CA VAL A 73 15.91 1.15 13.20
C VAL A 73 17.23 0.43 13.43
N GLU A 74 17.25 -0.88 13.15
CA GLU A 74 18.38 -1.76 13.42
C GLU A 74 19.67 -1.31 12.73
N GLU A 75 19.59 -0.80 11.51
CA GLU A 75 20.73 -0.28 10.74
C GLU A 75 21.50 0.81 11.50
N TYR A 76 20.80 1.60 12.31
CA TYR A 76 21.38 2.71 13.06
C TYR A 76 21.52 2.42 14.56
N GLY A 77 20.88 1.37 15.07
CA GLY A 77 20.88 1.04 16.49
C GLY A 77 20.17 2.07 17.38
N GLU A 78 19.30 2.90 16.80
CA GLU A 78 18.60 3.98 17.50
C GLU A 78 17.13 4.08 17.12
N LYS A 79 16.35 4.84 17.91
CA LYS A 79 14.96 5.15 17.58
C LYS A 79 14.86 6.47 16.83
N LEU A 80 14.14 6.46 15.73
CA LEU A 80 13.89 7.64 14.90
C LEU A 80 12.44 8.08 15.01
N LEU A 81 12.22 9.39 15.11
CA LEU A 81 10.88 9.97 15.08
C LEU A 81 10.33 9.92 13.65
N ILE A 82 9.01 9.81 13.55
CA ILE A 82 8.29 9.89 12.28
C ILE A 82 7.89 11.34 12.03
N LYS A 83 8.18 11.85 10.83
CA LYS A 83 7.57 13.05 10.30
C LYS A 83 6.57 12.70 9.23
N LEU A 84 5.32 12.98 9.52
CA LEU A 84 4.22 12.85 8.57
C LEU A 84 4.11 14.11 7.70
N ILE A 85 4.10 13.92 6.39
CA ILE A 85 3.94 14.97 5.38
C ILE A 85 2.64 14.69 4.65
N VAL A 86 1.64 15.55 4.89
CA VAL A 86 0.29 15.40 4.36
C VAL A 86 0.09 16.33 3.17
N VAL A 87 -0.47 15.82 2.09
CA VAL A 87 -0.82 16.57 0.88
C VAL A 87 -2.28 16.32 0.50
N ASP A 88 -2.97 17.39 0.09
CA ASP A 88 -4.36 17.33 -0.36
C ASP A 88 -4.43 17.13 -1.87
N ASN A 89 -4.97 15.99 -2.29
CA ASN A 89 -5.17 15.68 -3.70
C ASN A 89 -6.50 16.23 -4.28
N GLU A 90 -7.32 16.89 -3.47
CA GLU A 90 -8.59 17.52 -3.87
C GLU A 90 -9.59 16.57 -4.53
N SER A 91 -9.51 15.27 -4.23
CA SER A 91 -10.29 14.23 -4.91
C SER A 91 -10.03 14.13 -6.43
N ASP A 92 -8.83 14.54 -6.88
CA ASP A 92 -8.36 14.45 -8.27
C ASP A 92 -7.28 13.36 -8.44
N PRO A 93 -7.55 12.28 -9.20
CA PRO A 93 -6.58 11.21 -9.43
C PRO A 93 -5.29 11.65 -10.14
N ILE A 94 -5.36 12.62 -11.06
CA ILE A 94 -4.16 13.14 -11.75
C ILE A 94 -3.28 13.88 -10.75
N LYS A 95 -3.92 14.66 -9.87
CA LYS A 95 -3.22 15.37 -8.80
C LYS A 95 -2.57 14.40 -7.81
N ALA A 96 -3.28 13.34 -7.41
CA ALA A 96 -2.76 12.31 -6.50
C ALA A 96 -1.46 11.66 -7.02
N GLY A 97 -1.41 11.26 -8.29
CA GLY A 97 -0.16 10.74 -8.87
C GLY A 97 0.98 11.77 -8.84
N THR A 98 0.69 13.04 -9.16
CA THR A 98 1.69 14.11 -9.17
C THR A 98 2.22 14.41 -7.76
N LEU A 99 1.34 14.45 -6.77
CA LEU A 99 1.70 14.71 -5.38
C LEU A 99 2.47 13.55 -4.75
N ALA A 100 2.13 12.30 -5.08
CA ALA A 100 2.91 11.14 -4.70
C ALA A 100 4.35 11.20 -5.24
N GLU A 101 4.53 11.63 -6.50
CA GLU A 101 5.84 11.81 -7.10
C GLU A 101 6.63 12.93 -6.38
N ASP A 102 5.97 14.05 -6.05
CA ASP A 102 6.59 15.15 -5.30
C ASP A 102 6.98 14.74 -3.87
N LEU A 103 6.16 13.93 -3.18
CA LEU A 103 6.49 13.36 -1.87
C LEU A 103 7.78 12.52 -1.94
N ILE A 104 7.97 11.75 -3.02
CA ILE A 104 9.17 10.94 -3.21
C ILE A 104 10.38 11.82 -3.57
N LEU A 105 10.25 12.67 -4.59
CA LEU A 105 11.40 13.36 -5.19
C LEU A 105 11.82 14.62 -4.44
N ARG A 106 10.88 15.34 -3.82
CA ARG A 106 11.17 16.59 -3.11
C ARG A 106 11.22 16.39 -1.62
N GLU A 107 10.25 15.64 -1.09
CA GLU A 107 10.15 15.41 0.34
C GLU A 107 10.95 14.19 0.81
N ASN A 108 11.51 13.38 -0.09
CA ASN A 108 12.35 12.23 0.22
C ASN A 108 11.69 11.29 1.24
N VAL A 109 10.39 11.01 1.08
CA VAL A 109 9.68 10.06 1.94
C VAL A 109 10.20 8.64 1.75
N GLN A 110 10.29 7.86 2.83
CA GLN A 110 10.68 6.45 2.77
C GLN A 110 9.52 5.54 2.36
N PHE A 111 8.29 5.94 2.69
CA PHE A 111 7.07 5.24 2.30
C PHE A 111 5.86 6.19 2.37
N ILE A 112 4.77 5.81 1.70
CA ILE A 112 3.49 6.50 1.76
C ILE A 112 2.48 5.62 2.49
N VAL A 113 1.72 6.22 3.40
CA VAL A 113 0.54 5.62 4.01
C VAL A 113 -0.69 6.41 3.60
N ASN A 114 -1.72 5.71 3.17
CA ASN A 114 -3.03 6.30 2.93
C ASN A 114 -3.97 5.83 4.05
N GLY A 115 -4.89 6.68 4.48
CA GLY A 115 -5.97 6.26 5.38
C GLY A 115 -7.05 5.50 4.60
N MET A 116 -8.32 5.81 4.88
CA MET A 116 -9.41 5.51 3.96
C MET A 116 -9.27 6.32 2.68
N ASP A 117 -9.19 5.62 1.55
CA ASP A 117 -9.02 6.17 0.20
C ASP A 117 -9.84 5.33 -0.81
N VAL A 118 -10.37 5.98 -1.84
CA VAL A 118 -11.17 5.31 -2.86
C VAL A 118 -10.28 4.66 -3.93
N PRO A 119 -10.60 3.46 -4.44
CA PRO A 119 -9.76 2.70 -5.38
C PRO A 119 -9.19 3.49 -6.57
N HIS A 120 -9.98 4.38 -7.19
CA HIS A 120 -9.52 5.14 -8.35
C HIS A 120 -8.58 6.31 -8.02
N MET A 121 -8.55 6.79 -6.78
CA MET A 121 -7.54 7.75 -6.31
C MET A 121 -6.20 7.05 -6.03
N ARG A 122 -6.28 5.80 -5.57
CA ARG A 122 -5.12 4.96 -5.24
C ARG A 122 -4.30 4.52 -6.45
N ALA A 123 -4.95 4.16 -7.55
CA ALA A 123 -4.27 3.61 -8.73
C ALA A 123 -3.12 4.48 -9.27
N PRO A 124 -3.29 5.81 -9.48
CA PRO A 124 -2.19 6.67 -9.95
C PRO A 124 -1.04 6.77 -8.94
N ILE A 125 -1.34 6.74 -7.63
CA ILE A 125 -0.31 6.70 -6.57
C ILE A 125 0.49 5.41 -6.70
N ALA A 126 -0.18 4.25 -6.75
CA ALA A 126 0.49 2.95 -6.85
C ALA A 126 1.42 2.83 -8.08
N VAL A 127 1.02 3.39 -9.23
CA VAL A 127 1.87 3.43 -10.44
C VAL A 127 3.17 4.20 -10.22
N VAL A 128 3.09 5.34 -9.51
CA VAL A 128 4.26 6.16 -9.18
C VAL A 128 5.17 5.41 -8.20
N LEU A 129 4.59 4.81 -7.16
CA LEU A 129 5.35 4.11 -6.14
C LEU A 129 6.04 2.86 -6.68
N GLU A 130 5.39 2.15 -7.60
CA GLU A 130 6.00 1.03 -8.32
C GLU A 130 7.23 1.48 -9.13
N ARG A 131 7.12 2.61 -9.85
CA ARG A 131 8.22 3.16 -10.65
C ARG A 131 9.43 3.53 -9.81
N HIS A 132 9.19 4.11 -8.63
CA HIS A 132 10.24 4.57 -7.73
C HIS A 132 10.68 3.54 -6.70
N LYS A 133 10.01 2.39 -6.64
CA LYS A 133 10.28 1.34 -5.64
C LYS A 133 10.11 1.83 -4.21
N VAL A 134 9.10 2.67 -3.99
CA VAL A 134 8.76 3.24 -2.68
C VAL A 134 7.54 2.51 -2.12
N PRO A 135 7.60 1.94 -0.91
CA PRO A 135 6.47 1.24 -0.32
C PRO A 135 5.22 2.12 -0.13
N GLN A 136 4.04 1.55 -0.41
CA GLN A 136 2.73 2.09 -0.11
C GLN A 136 1.96 1.13 0.79
N ILE A 137 1.45 1.61 1.92
CA ILE A 137 0.43 0.91 2.69
C ILE A 137 -0.88 1.66 2.56
N THR A 138 -1.85 1.05 1.90
CA THR A 138 -3.16 1.66 1.69
C THR A 138 -4.08 1.28 2.84
N GLY A 139 -4.77 2.24 3.45
CA GLY A 139 -5.50 2.02 4.69
C GLY A 139 -6.81 1.27 4.48
N ASN A 140 -7.86 1.94 4.00
CA ASN A 140 -9.21 1.36 3.95
C ASN A 140 -9.90 1.58 2.59
N GLY A 141 -10.29 0.48 1.94
CA GLY A 141 -11.05 0.36 0.69
C GLY A 141 -11.18 -1.11 0.24
N PRO A 142 -12.15 -1.46 -0.61
CA PRO A 142 -12.43 -2.87 -0.89
C PRO A 142 -11.27 -3.59 -1.59
N TYR A 143 -10.91 -4.76 -1.04
CA TYR A 143 -9.79 -5.58 -1.53
C TYR A 143 -9.93 -5.99 -3.00
N GLU A 144 -11.15 -6.32 -3.45
CA GLU A 144 -11.45 -6.76 -4.80
C GLU A 144 -11.22 -5.65 -5.82
N ALA A 145 -11.65 -4.43 -5.53
CA ALA A 145 -11.42 -3.28 -6.40
C ALA A 145 -9.91 -3.03 -6.54
N TRP A 146 -9.18 -3.09 -5.42
CA TRP A 146 -7.72 -2.98 -5.43
C TRP A 146 -7.05 -4.10 -6.24
N MET A 147 -7.48 -5.35 -6.06
CA MET A 147 -6.93 -6.49 -6.79
C MET A 147 -7.25 -6.40 -8.29
N GLY A 148 -8.45 -5.95 -8.64
CA GLY A 148 -8.85 -5.69 -10.03
C GLY A 148 -7.94 -4.65 -10.69
N LEU A 149 -7.67 -3.53 -10.02
CA LEU A 149 -6.75 -2.51 -10.51
C LEU A 149 -5.31 -3.04 -10.63
N ARG A 150 -4.83 -3.77 -9.61
CA ARG A 150 -3.48 -4.33 -9.58
C ARG A 150 -3.24 -5.37 -10.67
N THR A 151 -4.26 -6.16 -11.04
CA THR A 151 -4.14 -7.21 -12.07
C THR A 151 -4.45 -6.72 -13.48
N ALA A 152 -5.03 -5.52 -13.61
CA ALA A 152 -5.33 -4.91 -14.90
C ALA A 152 -4.10 -4.28 -15.59
N VAL A 153 -3.00 -4.07 -14.86
CA VAL A 153 -1.71 -3.60 -15.41
C VAL A 153 -0.83 -4.79 -15.82
N GLU A 154 0.05 -4.60 -16.80
CA GLU A 154 0.91 -5.67 -17.36
C GLU A 154 1.79 -6.32 -16.29
N GLU A 155 2.44 -5.50 -15.46
CA GLU A 155 3.19 -5.94 -14.30
C GLU A 155 2.46 -5.51 -13.02
N PRO A 156 1.86 -6.47 -12.27
CA PRO A 156 1.17 -6.15 -11.03
C PRO A 156 2.09 -5.46 -10.03
N TRP A 157 1.59 -4.40 -9.37
CA TRP A 157 2.36 -3.63 -8.38
C TRP A 157 2.93 -4.53 -7.26
N GLN A 158 4.21 -4.36 -6.94
CA GLN A 158 4.95 -5.06 -5.90
C GLN A 158 5.24 -4.16 -4.69
N TYR A 159 5.20 -2.83 -4.86
CA TYR A 159 5.49 -1.86 -3.80
C TYR A 159 4.23 -1.31 -3.13
N THR A 160 3.06 -1.88 -3.41
CA THR A 160 1.79 -1.45 -2.84
C THR A 160 1.08 -2.61 -2.17
N TRP A 161 0.64 -2.41 -0.93
CA TRP A 161 -0.10 -3.40 -0.16
C TRP A 161 -1.41 -2.81 0.37
N SER A 162 -2.49 -3.59 0.26
CA SER A 162 -3.78 -3.30 0.87
C SER A 162 -4.00 -4.15 2.11
N CYS A 163 -4.34 -3.51 3.23
CA CYS A 163 -4.63 -4.16 4.52
C CYS A 163 -6.12 -4.08 4.92
N SER A 164 -7.00 -3.89 3.93
CA SER A 164 -8.41 -3.56 4.14
C SER A 164 -9.37 -4.76 4.11
N PHE A 165 -10.68 -4.48 4.20
CA PHE A 165 -11.76 -5.46 4.13
C PHE A 165 -11.95 -6.07 2.73
N ALA A 166 -12.47 -7.29 2.71
CA ALA A 166 -12.92 -7.97 1.51
C ALA A 166 -14.44 -7.81 1.34
N ILE A 167 -14.87 -7.59 0.10
CA ILE A 167 -16.27 -7.61 -0.27
C ILE A 167 -16.78 -9.04 -0.11
N ALA A 168 -16.21 -9.98 -0.85
CA ALA A 168 -16.64 -11.39 -0.93
C ALA A 168 -15.46 -12.38 -0.88
N THR A 169 -14.23 -11.90 -1.06
CA THR A 169 -13.03 -12.74 -1.12
C THR A 169 -12.81 -13.39 0.24
N PRO A 170 -12.87 -14.73 0.32
CA PRO A 170 -12.71 -15.42 1.58
C PRO A 170 -11.27 -15.32 2.08
N ALA A 171 -11.10 -15.39 3.41
CA ALA A 171 -9.79 -15.56 4.00
C ALA A 171 -9.12 -16.86 3.52
N LYS A 172 -7.79 -16.83 3.39
CA LYS A 172 -7.01 -17.97 2.89
C LYS A 172 -7.10 -19.16 3.86
N PRO A 173 -7.00 -20.41 3.36
CA PRO A 173 -6.92 -21.59 4.23
C PRO A 173 -5.82 -21.46 5.28
N GLY A 174 -6.15 -21.77 6.54
CA GLY A 174 -5.24 -21.65 7.68
C GLY A 174 -5.31 -20.30 8.41
N ASP A 175 -5.98 -19.30 7.85
CA ASP A 175 -6.36 -18.09 8.57
C ASP A 175 -7.52 -18.39 9.54
N PHE A 176 -7.54 -17.79 10.74
CA PHE A 176 -8.61 -18.03 11.73
C PHE A 176 -10.00 -17.57 11.26
N ARG A 177 -10.04 -16.70 10.23
CA ARG A 177 -11.27 -16.20 9.60
C ARG A 177 -11.80 -17.13 8.52
N ALA A 178 -11.02 -18.11 8.07
CA ALA A 178 -11.37 -18.94 6.93
C ALA A 178 -12.63 -19.79 7.22
N GLY A 179 -13.66 -19.62 6.38
CA GLY A 179 -14.94 -20.32 6.52
C GLY A 179 -15.83 -19.82 7.66
N MET A 180 -15.45 -18.74 8.33
CA MET A 180 -16.24 -18.12 9.39
C MET A 180 -17.08 -16.98 8.80
N PRO A 181 -18.40 -16.92 9.04
CA PRO A 181 -19.21 -15.79 8.62
C PRO A 181 -18.85 -14.52 9.40
N GLY A 182 -19.08 -13.37 8.79
CA GLY A 182 -18.88 -12.04 9.38
C GLY A 182 -17.50 -11.43 9.13
N TYR A 183 -16.67 -12.04 8.28
CA TYR A 183 -15.34 -11.54 7.94
C TYR A 183 -15.25 -10.93 6.54
N THR A 184 -16.33 -11.02 5.75
CA THR A 184 -16.53 -10.28 4.51
C THR A 184 -17.75 -9.37 4.62
N MET A 185 -17.82 -8.35 3.75
CA MET A 185 -19.00 -7.50 3.64
C MET A 185 -20.22 -8.30 3.19
N MET A 186 -20.02 -9.26 2.27
CA MET A 186 -21.07 -10.18 1.84
C MET A 186 -21.66 -10.92 3.02
N ASP A 187 -20.86 -11.55 3.88
CA ASP A 187 -21.39 -12.31 5.02
C ASP A 187 -22.30 -11.46 5.93
N SER A 188 -21.89 -10.21 6.16
CA SER A 188 -22.65 -9.30 7.03
C SER A 188 -23.96 -8.87 6.38
N TRP A 189 -23.93 -8.63 5.06
CA TRP A 189 -25.09 -8.14 4.33
C TRP A 189 -26.09 -9.26 4.03
N THR A 190 -25.63 -10.47 3.72
CA THR A 190 -26.52 -11.61 3.49
C THR A 190 -27.27 -11.98 4.76
N VAL A 191 -26.62 -11.97 5.92
CA VAL A 191 -27.29 -12.14 7.23
C VAL A 191 -28.38 -11.07 7.43
N ALA A 192 -28.07 -9.80 7.17
CA ALA A 192 -29.07 -8.73 7.29
C ALA A 192 -30.23 -8.89 6.30
N LEU A 193 -29.98 -9.41 5.09
CA LEU A 193 -31.02 -9.68 4.09
C LEU A 193 -31.93 -10.85 4.49
N GLU A 194 -31.38 -11.90 5.08
CA GLU A 194 -32.14 -13.05 5.61
C GLU A 194 -33.12 -12.60 6.71
N GLU A 195 -32.71 -11.68 7.59
CA GLU A 195 -33.57 -11.16 8.67
C GLU A 195 -34.84 -10.46 8.16
N ILE A 196 -34.77 -9.86 6.96
CA ILE A 196 -35.90 -9.14 6.36
C ILE A 196 -36.56 -9.89 5.21
N GLU A 197 -36.07 -11.08 4.83
CA GLU A 197 -36.43 -11.79 3.60
C GLU A 197 -37.94 -11.96 3.44
N LEU A 198 -38.62 -12.40 4.50
CA LEU A 198 -40.08 -12.63 4.54
C LEU A 198 -40.91 -11.34 4.38
N LEU A 199 -40.28 -10.17 4.51
CA LEU A 199 -40.90 -8.86 4.35
C LEU A 199 -40.70 -8.29 2.94
N THR A 200 -39.98 -9.00 2.06
CA THR A 200 -39.63 -8.52 0.71
C THR A 200 -40.34 -9.30 -0.40
N ASN A 201 -40.27 -8.77 -1.62
CA ASN A 201 -40.65 -9.49 -2.84
C ASN A 201 -39.46 -10.20 -3.51
N LYS A 202 -38.30 -10.25 -2.83
CA LYS A 202 -37.03 -10.82 -3.32
C LYS A 202 -36.52 -10.24 -4.65
N LYS A 203 -36.94 -9.03 -5.02
CA LYS A 203 -36.40 -8.30 -6.18
C LYS A 203 -35.41 -7.27 -5.67
N VAL A 204 -34.22 -7.22 -6.28
CA VAL A 204 -33.14 -6.30 -5.91
C VAL A 204 -32.60 -5.60 -7.15
N ALA A 205 -32.21 -4.34 -6.96
CA ALA A 205 -31.42 -3.58 -7.93
C ALA A 205 -30.15 -3.07 -7.25
N ALA A 206 -29.03 -3.17 -7.93
CA ALA A 206 -27.78 -2.55 -7.51
C ALA A 206 -27.64 -1.19 -8.21
N LEU A 207 -27.42 -0.12 -7.44
CA LEU A 207 -27.09 1.20 -7.96
C LEU A 207 -25.72 1.60 -7.43
N ALA A 208 -24.74 1.73 -8.30
CA ALA A 208 -23.38 2.06 -7.94
C ALA A 208 -22.70 2.86 -9.07
N SER A 209 -21.65 3.61 -8.74
CA SER A 209 -20.88 4.30 -9.77
C SER A 209 -20.12 3.31 -10.66
N ASP A 210 -20.09 3.55 -11.99
CA ASP A 210 -19.27 2.76 -12.92
C ASP A 210 -17.78 3.16 -12.90
N GLU A 211 -17.22 3.25 -11.70
CA GLU A 211 -15.80 3.36 -11.45
C GLU A 211 -15.30 2.12 -10.70
N PRO A 212 -13.98 1.88 -10.57
CA PRO A 212 -13.43 0.64 -10.02
C PRO A 212 -14.03 0.17 -8.68
N ASP A 213 -14.39 1.09 -7.78
CA ASP A 213 -15.02 0.77 -6.50
C ASP A 213 -16.43 0.19 -6.69
N GLY A 214 -17.32 0.95 -7.32
CA GLY A 214 -18.70 0.52 -7.58
C GLY A 214 -18.78 -0.74 -8.43
N ARG A 215 -17.88 -0.92 -9.41
CA ARG A 215 -17.73 -2.19 -10.13
C ARG A 215 -17.36 -3.36 -9.23
N GLY A 216 -16.45 -3.14 -8.28
CA GLY A 216 -16.10 -4.14 -7.28
C GLY A 216 -17.33 -4.61 -6.49
N TRP A 217 -18.22 -3.68 -6.11
CA TRP A 217 -19.44 -3.99 -5.39
C TRP A 217 -20.47 -4.73 -6.25
N TYR A 218 -20.92 -4.14 -7.36
CA TYR A 218 -22.04 -4.74 -8.09
C TYR A 218 -21.66 -6.07 -8.77
N LEU A 219 -20.39 -6.27 -9.15
CA LEU A 219 -19.92 -7.55 -9.70
C LEU A 219 -19.78 -8.64 -8.63
N ALA A 220 -19.49 -8.28 -7.38
CA ALA A 220 -19.40 -9.22 -6.29
C ALA A 220 -20.78 -9.58 -5.70
N PHE A 221 -21.65 -8.59 -5.52
CA PHE A 221 -22.95 -8.78 -4.87
C PHE A 221 -23.98 -9.51 -5.74
N SER A 222 -24.09 -9.12 -7.01
CA SER A 222 -25.19 -9.61 -7.86
C SER A 222 -25.23 -11.14 -7.96
N PRO A 223 -24.12 -11.85 -8.24
CA PRO A 223 -24.14 -13.32 -8.32
C PRO A 223 -24.55 -13.98 -7.01
N VAL A 224 -24.09 -13.45 -5.86
CA VAL A 224 -24.42 -14.03 -4.55
C VAL A 224 -25.92 -13.89 -4.25
N LEU A 225 -26.53 -12.76 -4.60
CA LEU A 225 -27.97 -12.56 -4.41
C LEU A 225 -28.79 -13.51 -5.28
N GLU A 226 -28.38 -13.75 -6.53
CA GLU A 226 -29.00 -14.74 -7.41
C GLU A 226 -28.89 -16.16 -6.83
N GLU A 227 -27.74 -16.54 -6.28
CA GLU A 227 -27.54 -17.83 -5.60
C GLU A 227 -28.43 -17.99 -4.37
N MET A 228 -28.69 -16.91 -3.64
CA MET A 228 -29.65 -16.85 -2.53
C MET A 228 -31.12 -16.87 -2.98
N GLY A 229 -31.40 -16.88 -4.29
CA GLY A 229 -32.74 -16.91 -4.86
C GLY A 229 -33.43 -15.55 -4.96
N TRP A 230 -32.67 -14.46 -4.96
CA TRP A 230 -33.16 -13.11 -5.27
C TRP A 230 -33.12 -12.86 -6.77
N GLU A 231 -34.07 -12.08 -7.29
CA GLU A 231 -34.08 -11.60 -8.67
C GLU A 231 -33.33 -10.27 -8.76
N VAL A 232 -32.09 -10.31 -9.27
CA VAL A 232 -31.32 -9.10 -9.60
C VAL A 232 -31.81 -8.55 -10.93
N TYR A 233 -32.82 -7.67 -10.88
CA TYR A 233 -33.51 -7.23 -12.10
C TYR A 233 -32.83 -6.01 -12.77
N ARG A 234 -31.92 -5.32 -12.07
CA ARG A 234 -31.17 -4.19 -12.62
C ARG A 234 -29.83 -3.99 -11.90
N VAL A 235 -28.79 -3.64 -12.65
CA VAL A 235 -27.52 -3.14 -12.15
C VAL A 235 -27.20 -1.88 -12.93
N GLU A 236 -27.08 -0.74 -12.25
CA GLU A 236 -26.84 0.59 -12.83
C GLU A 236 -25.73 1.36 -12.13
#